data_AF-A0A820MY82-F1
#
_entry.id   AF-A0A820MY82-F1
#
_cell.length_a   1.000
_cell.length_b   1.000
_cell.length_c   1.000
_cell.angle_alpha   90.00
_cell.angle_beta   90.00
_cell.angle_gamma   90.00
#
_symmetry.space_group_name_H-M   'P 1'
#
loop_
_entity.id
_entity.type
_entity.pdbx_description
1 polymer ?
#
loop_
_entity_poly.entity_id
_entity_poly.type
_entity_poly.pdbx_seq_one_letter_code
_entity_poly.pdbx_strand_id
1 'polypeptide(L)'
;MMLQQGSLILLLIVFFTGHIQGQFHRFSYPHGKQSYLKTNDDPGEPLFLTPYLEQGKIEEARRLSSVELPPYTRQSFSGYLTVNKTCNSNMFFWFFPAQNGNRSAPVLLWLQGGPGATSLFGLFNEHGPIQVNDDGSLSERPITWNSLYSLLYIDNPVGTGYSFTSNDDGYTRSQ
;
A
#
# COMPACT_ATOMS: atom_id res chain seq x y z
N MET A 1 -13.07 -50.12 41.97
CA MET A 1 -13.28 -48.77 42.52
C MET A 1 -11.94 -48.03 42.44
N MET A 2 -11.62 -47.44 41.30
CA MET A 2 -10.37 -46.68 41.10
C MET A 2 -10.69 -45.19 41.22
N LEU A 3 -10.08 -44.53 42.20
CA LEU A 3 -10.16 -43.09 42.37
C LEU A 3 -9.13 -42.40 41.48
N GLN A 4 -9.65 -41.38 40.82
CA GLN A 4 -9.07 -40.45 39.88
C GLN A 4 -7.91 -39.63 40.49
N GLN A 5 -6.70 -39.73 39.93
CA GLN A 5 -5.65 -38.74 40.15
C GLN A 5 -5.71 -37.72 39.00
N GLY A 6 -6.27 -36.54 39.29
CA GLY A 6 -6.16 -35.38 38.42
C GLY A 6 -4.77 -34.78 38.51
N SER A 7 -4.07 -34.70 37.38
CA SER A 7 -2.81 -33.96 37.27
C SER A 7 -3.13 -32.50 36.96
N LEU A 8 -2.84 -31.62 37.91
CA LEU A 8 -2.98 -30.17 37.78
C LEU A 8 -1.77 -29.63 37.01
N ILE A 9 -1.93 -29.30 35.74
CA ILE A 9 -0.87 -28.63 34.95
C ILE A 9 -0.94 -27.13 35.26
N LEU A 10 0.01 -26.66 36.08
CA LEU A 10 0.22 -25.25 36.36
C LEU A 10 0.98 -24.61 35.17
N LEU A 11 0.27 -23.89 34.31
CA LEU A 11 0.86 -23.08 33.25
C LEU A 11 1.47 -21.81 33.87
N LEU A 12 2.77 -21.85 34.16
CA LEU A 12 3.57 -20.67 34.51
C LEU A 12 3.72 -19.79 33.27
N ILE A 13 2.83 -18.80 33.13
CA ILE A 13 3.05 -17.68 32.21
C ILE A 13 4.11 -16.78 32.85
N VAL A 14 5.35 -16.94 32.41
CA VAL A 14 6.43 -16.01 32.75
C VAL A 14 6.17 -14.72 31.99
N PHE A 15 5.56 -13.74 32.65
CA PHE A 15 5.55 -12.35 32.19
C PHE A 15 6.99 -11.82 32.28
N PHE A 16 7.74 -11.90 31.19
CA PHE A 16 8.85 -10.99 31.00
C PHE A 16 8.25 -9.59 30.81
N THR A 17 8.09 -8.84 31.90
CA THR A 17 7.99 -7.38 31.82
C THR A 17 9.37 -6.84 31.46
N GLY A 18 9.79 -7.11 30.23
CA GLY A 18 10.87 -6.37 29.60
C GLY A 18 10.34 -4.97 29.36
N HIS A 19 10.84 -4.01 30.12
CA HIS A 19 10.64 -2.60 29.82
C HIS A 19 11.44 -2.31 28.55
N ILE A 20 10.88 -2.66 27.38
CA ILE A 20 11.37 -2.22 26.09
C ILE A 20 11.02 -0.74 26.03
N GLN A 21 11.94 0.10 26.53
CA GLN A 21 11.96 1.51 26.17
C GLN A 21 12.47 1.55 24.73
N GLY A 22 11.61 1.14 23.80
CA GLY A 22 11.86 1.22 22.38
C GLY A 22 12.08 2.69 22.06
N GLN A 23 13.33 3.08 21.86
CA GLN A 23 13.61 4.31 21.14
C GLN A 23 13.05 4.08 19.74
N PHE A 24 11.82 4.54 19.51
CA PHE A 24 11.37 4.83 18.15
C PHE A 24 12.29 5.92 17.63
N HIS A 25 13.42 5.53 17.05
CA HIS A 25 14.12 6.39 16.13
C HIS A 25 13.08 6.76 15.08
N ARG A 26 12.78 8.06 14.95
CA ARG A 26 12.08 8.56 13.78
C ARG A 26 12.88 8.02 12.60
N PHE A 27 12.31 7.08 11.85
CA PHE A 27 12.83 6.71 10.56
C PHE A 27 12.54 7.92 9.67
N SER A 28 13.38 8.95 9.82
CA SER A 28 13.36 10.10 8.92
C SER A 28 13.77 9.52 7.58
N TYR A 29 12.78 9.24 6.72
CA TYR A 29 13.06 8.94 5.32
C TYR A 29 13.95 10.07 4.82
N PRO A 30 15.22 9.79 4.50
CA PRO A 30 16.13 10.85 4.12
C PRO A 30 15.50 11.54 2.91
N HIS A 31 15.18 12.83 3.05
CA HIS A 31 15.02 13.72 1.91
C HIS A 31 16.41 13.98 1.33
N GLY A 32 17.11 12.89 0.96
CA GLY A 32 18.26 12.99 0.09
C GLY A 32 17.77 13.57 -1.22
N LYS A 33 18.66 14.21 -1.98
CA LYS A 33 18.38 14.50 -3.39
C LYS A 33 18.15 13.15 -4.07
N GLN A 34 16.90 12.69 -4.13
CA GLN A 34 16.51 11.60 -5.00
C GLN A 34 16.93 12.05 -6.38
N SER A 35 17.87 11.33 -6.98
CA SER A 35 18.16 11.49 -8.40
C SER A 35 16.94 10.97 -9.13
N TYR A 36 15.95 11.85 -9.32
CA TYR A 36 14.89 11.60 -10.26
C TYR A 36 15.56 11.38 -11.61
N LEU A 37 15.26 10.26 -12.25
CA LEU A 37 15.48 10.17 -13.69
C LEU A 37 14.70 11.36 -14.27
N LYS A 38 15.43 12.38 -14.73
CA LYS A 38 14.81 13.49 -15.46
C LYS A 38 14.37 12.93 -16.79
N THR A 39 13.15 12.42 -16.82
CA THR A 39 12.45 12.19 -18.05
C THR A 39 11.85 13.54 -18.47
N ASN A 40 11.87 13.85 -19.76
CA ASN A 40 11.14 15.00 -20.30
C ASN A 40 9.67 14.62 -20.57
N ASP A 41 9.23 13.50 -20.00
CA ASP A 41 7.94 12.90 -20.29
C ASP A 41 6.90 13.50 -19.35
N ASP A 42 5.80 13.96 -19.94
CA ASP A 42 4.62 14.42 -19.21
C ASP A 42 3.88 13.20 -18.67
N PRO A 43 3.76 13.00 -17.33
CA PRO A 43 3.02 11.88 -16.76
C PRO A 43 1.50 12.00 -16.95
N GLY A 44 1.02 13.12 -17.51
CA GLY A 44 -0.39 13.40 -17.74
C GLY A 44 -1.11 13.90 -16.49
N GLU A 45 -2.41 14.13 -16.65
CA GLU A 45 -3.27 14.62 -15.56
C GLU A 45 -3.63 13.51 -14.57
N PRO A 46 -3.72 13.82 -13.25
CA PRO A 46 -4.10 12.84 -12.25
C PRO A 46 -5.55 12.36 -12.45
N LEU A 47 -5.74 11.03 -12.45
CA LEU A 47 -7.06 10.42 -12.55
C LEU A 47 -7.78 10.39 -11.19
N PHE A 48 -8.75 11.27 -11.02
CA PHE A 48 -9.67 11.24 -9.87
C PHE A 48 -10.87 10.33 -10.15
N LEU A 49 -11.00 9.25 -9.37
CA LEU A 49 -12.10 8.30 -9.55
C LEU A 49 -13.39 8.71 -8.84
N THR A 50 -13.29 9.48 -7.74
CA THR A 50 -14.45 9.87 -6.92
C THR A 50 -15.60 10.49 -7.73
N PRO A 51 -15.38 11.42 -8.69
CA PRO A 51 -16.48 11.97 -9.50
C PRO A 51 -17.26 10.91 -10.29
N TYR A 52 -16.58 9.88 -10.81
CA TYR A 52 -17.22 8.78 -11.54
C TYR A 52 -18.00 7.86 -10.61
N LEU A 53 -17.40 7.53 -9.45
CA LEU A 53 -18.01 6.66 -8.45
C LEU A 53 -19.30 7.29 -7.87
N GLU A 54 -19.28 8.59 -7.58
CA GLU A 54 -20.46 9.32 -7.09
C GLU A 54 -21.61 9.39 -8.11
N GLN A 55 -21.29 9.31 -9.40
CA GLN A 55 -22.28 9.23 -10.48
C GLN A 55 -22.73 7.79 -10.79
N GLY A 56 -22.26 6.79 -10.03
CA GLY A 56 -22.54 5.38 -10.29
C GLY A 56 -21.87 4.83 -11.56
N LYS A 57 -20.91 5.54 -12.15
CA LYS A 57 -20.19 5.15 -13.38
C LYS A 57 -19.03 4.19 -13.06
N ILE A 58 -19.35 3.07 -12.41
CA ILE A 58 -18.36 2.14 -11.85
C ILE A 58 -17.51 1.48 -12.94
N GLU A 59 -18.14 1.02 -14.03
CA GLU A 59 -17.41 0.37 -15.14
C GLU A 59 -16.45 1.34 -15.84
N GLU A 60 -16.86 2.60 -15.98
CA GLU A 60 -16.00 3.64 -16.56
C GLU A 60 -14.83 3.98 -15.63
N ALA A 61 -15.08 4.14 -14.32
CA ALA A 61 -14.02 4.34 -13.34
C ALA A 61 -13.00 3.20 -13.37
N ARG A 62 -13.46 1.95 -13.45
CA ARG A 62 -12.60 0.77 -13.57
C ARG A 62 -11.78 0.80 -14.84
N ARG A 63 -12.40 1.09 -15.98
CA ARG A 63 -11.73 1.16 -17.29
C ARG A 63 -10.64 2.23 -17.28
N LEU A 64 -10.94 3.42 -16.78
CA LEU A 64 -9.99 4.54 -16.71
C LEU A 64 -8.82 4.25 -15.77
N SER A 65 -9.06 3.53 -14.66
CA SER A 65 -8.01 3.21 -13.69
C SER A 65 -6.98 2.18 -14.17
N SER A 66 -7.19 1.53 -15.33
CA SER A 66 -6.29 0.49 -15.83
C SER A 66 -4.90 1.05 -16.12
N VAL A 67 -3.86 0.37 -15.63
CA VAL A 67 -2.45 0.79 -15.80
C VAL A 67 -1.75 -0.09 -16.81
N GLU A 68 -1.05 0.54 -17.77
CA GLU A 68 -0.12 -0.12 -18.68
C GLU A 68 1.31 0.17 -18.24
N LEU A 69 2.09 -0.87 -17.90
CA LEU A 69 3.44 -0.70 -17.36
C LEU A 69 4.41 -1.80 -17.83
N PRO A 70 4.95 -1.73 -19.06
CA PRO A 70 5.93 -2.69 -19.53
C PRO A 70 7.18 -2.76 -18.59
N PRO A 71 7.74 -3.95 -18.31
CA PRO A 71 7.38 -5.25 -18.87
C PRO A 71 6.25 -5.99 -18.11
N TYR A 72 5.64 -5.38 -17.10
CA TYR A 72 4.49 -5.97 -16.41
C TYR A 72 3.27 -5.93 -17.32
N THR A 73 2.86 -7.09 -17.82
CA THR A 73 1.77 -7.23 -18.82
C THR A 73 0.42 -7.58 -18.20
N ARG A 74 0.38 -7.80 -16.88
CA ARG A 74 -0.84 -8.16 -16.17
C ARG A 74 -1.63 -6.92 -15.78
N GLN A 75 -2.94 -7.12 -15.59
CA GLN A 75 -3.84 -6.05 -15.23
C GLN A 75 -3.50 -5.49 -13.85
N SER A 76 -3.44 -4.17 -13.74
CA SER A 76 -3.44 -3.47 -12.46
C SER A 76 -4.21 -2.17 -12.60
N PHE A 77 -4.61 -1.58 -11.47
CA PHE A 77 -5.47 -0.40 -11.47
C PHE A 77 -4.97 0.63 -10.45
N SER A 78 -4.86 1.89 -10.85
CA SER A 78 -4.45 2.96 -9.95
C SER A 78 -5.27 4.23 -10.18
N GLY A 79 -5.16 5.15 -9.23
CA GLY A 79 -5.81 6.44 -9.31
C GLY A 79 -5.95 7.08 -7.95
N TYR A 80 -6.71 8.17 -7.92
CA TYR A 80 -6.94 8.96 -6.72
C TYR A 80 -8.38 8.84 -6.24
N LEU A 81 -8.53 8.68 -4.93
CA LEU A 81 -9.79 8.78 -4.22
C LEU A 81 -9.79 10.06 -3.39
N THR A 82 -10.72 10.96 -3.67
CA THR A 82 -10.95 12.16 -2.86
C THR A 82 -11.56 11.78 -1.52
N VAL A 83 -10.82 11.99 -0.44
CA VAL A 83 -11.23 11.67 0.95
C VAL A 83 -11.69 12.90 1.72
N ASN A 84 -11.34 14.11 1.26
CA ASN A 84 -11.85 15.37 1.79
C ASN A 84 -12.00 16.40 0.65
N LYS A 85 -13.25 16.75 0.31
CA LYS A 85 -13.53 17.71 -0.76
C LYS A 85 -13.17 19.15 -0.39
N THR A 86 -13.29 19.53 0.87
CA THR A 86 -13.02 20.90 1.36
C THR A 86 -11.56 21.26 1.21
N CYS A 87 -10.66 20.33 1.54
CA CYS A 87 -9.21 20.53 1.43
C CYS A 87 -8.62 20.02 0.10
N ASN A 88 -9.47 19.46 -0.78
CA ASN A 88 -9.04 18.71 -1.96
C ASN A 88 -7.98 17.64 -1.61
N SER A 89 -8.25 16.85 -0.57
CA SER A 89 -7.36 15.78 -0.13
C SER A 89 -7.69 14.49 -0.87
N ASN A 90 -6.66 13.93 -1.50
CA ASN A 90 -6.76 12.80 -2.41
C ASN A 90 -5.75 11.73 -2.01
N MET A 91 -6.21 10.50 -1.84
CA MET A 91 -5.37 9.35 -1.54
C MET A 91 -5.10 8.53 -2.79
N PHE A 92 -3.83 8.21 -3.03
CA PHE A 92 -3.40 7.33 -4.10
C PHE A 92 -3.55 5.87 -3.69
N PHE A 93 -4.00 5.04 -4.63
CA PHE A 93 -3.97 3.59 -4.48
C PHE A 93 -3.42 2.92 -5.74
N TRP A 94 -2.93 1.70 -5.57
CA TRP A 94 -2.63 0.79 -6.67
C TRP A 94 -3.05 -0.63 -6.31
N PHE A 95 -3.94 -1.18 -7.12
CA PHE A 95 -4.54 -2.49 -6.96
C PHE A 95 -4.02 -3.49 -8.00
N PHE A 96 -3.67 -4.69 -7.53
CA PHE A 96 -3.19 -5.81 -8.33
C PHE A 96 -4.08 -7.03 -8.07
N PRO A 97 -4.93 -7.45 -9.03
CA PRO A 97 -5.67 -8.69 -8.94
C PRO A 97 -4.74 -9.91 -8.76
N ALA A 98 -5.22 -10.96 -8.09
CA ALA A 98 -4.46 -12.21 -7.94
C ALA A 98 -4.08 -12.83 -9.30
N GLN A 99 -2.84 -13.29 -9.42
CA GLN A 99 -2.28 -13.81 -10.68
C GLN A 99 -2.80 -15.21 -11.06
N ASN A 100 -3.37 -15.94 -10.10
CA ASN A 100 -3.91 -17.28 -10.30
C ASN A 100 -5.26 -17.33 -11.05
N GLY A 101 -5.78 -16.18 -11.50
CA GLY A 101 -7.06 -16.09 -12.22
C GLY A 101 -8.30 -16.23 -11.34
N ASN A 102 -8.15 -16.40 -10.02
CA ASN A 102 -9.27 -16.46 -9.09
C ASN A 102 -9.83 -15.06 -8.84
N ARG A 103 -10.96 -14.76 -9.49
CA ARG A 103 -11.70 -13.49 -9.31
C ARG A 103 -12.24 -13.28 -7.90
N SER A 104 -12.34 -14.35 -7.10
CA SER A 104 -12.78 -14.32 -5.70
C SER A 104 -11.60 -14.46 -4.72
N ALA A 105 -10.36 -14.27 -5.18
CA ALA A 105 -9.20 -14.26 -4.29
C ALA A 105 -9.36 -13.18 -3.20
N PRO A 106 -8.95 -13.44 -1.95
CA PRO A 106 -9.01 -12.42 -0.90
C PRO A 106 -8.20 -11.18 -1.28
N VAL A 107 -8.72 -10.01 -0.89
CA VAL A 107 -8.01 -8.74 -1.04
C VAL A 107 -7.21 -8.48 0.23
N LEU A 108 -5.89 -8.30 0.06
CA LEU A 108 -4.99 -7.85 1.12
C LEU A 108 -4.73 -6.36 0.95
N LEU A 109 -5.11 -5.58 1.96
CA LEU A 109 -4.70 -4.19 2.10
C LEU A 109 -3.31 -4.13 2.71
N TRP A 110 -2.39 -3.42 2.04
CA TRP A 110 -1.06 -3.14 2.54
C TRP A 110 -0.88 -1.65 2.84
N LEU A 111 -0.42 -1.35 4.05
CA LEU A 111 -0.13 -0.01 4.54
C LEU A 111 1.29 0.01 5.10
N GLN A 112 2.17 0.81 4.51
CA GLN A 112 3.52 0.97 5.05
C GLN A 112 3.51 1.82 6.32
N GLY A 113 4.41 1.50 7.24
CA GLY A 113 4.56 2.21 8.51
C GLY A 113 5.31 3.55 8.41
N GLY A 114 6.16 3.85 9.39
CA GLY A 114 6.93 5.10 9.42
C GLY A 114 6.72 5.86 10.73
N PRO A 115 5.79 6.83 10.80
CA PRO A 115 4.69 7.21 9.89
C PRO A 115 5.05 7.92 8.56
N GLY A 116 4.16 7.84 7.57
CA GLY A 116 4.25 8.62 6.33
C GLY A 116 5.13 8.01 5.24
N ALA A 117 5.43 6.71 5.34
CA ALA A 117 6.12 5.98 4.29
C ALA A 117 5.14 5.57 3.19
N THR A 118 5.58 5.66 1.93
CA THR A 118 4.76 5.17 0.80
C THR A 118 4.56 3.65 0.89
N SER A 119 3.33 3.20 0.63
CA SER A 119 3.00 1.78 0.49
C SER A 119 3.59 1.16 -0.77
N LEU A 120 4.06 1.99 -1.70
CA LEU A 120 4.81 1.53 -2.87
C LEU A 120 6.19 0.97 -2.49
N PHE A 121 6.68 1.24 -1.27
CA PHE A 121 7.84 0.53 -0.76
C PHE A 121 7.58 -0.99 -0.70
N GLY A 122 6.46 -1.41 -0.11
CA GLY A 122 6.08 -2.83 -0.04
C GLY A 122 5.77 -3.44 -1.41
N LEU A 123 5.26 -2.62 -2.34
CA LEU A 123 5.07 -3.01 -3.74
C LEU A 123 6.42 -3.34 -4.40
N PHE A 124 7.36 -2.40 -4.42
CA PHE A 124 8.60 -2.53 -5.20
C PHE A 124 9.75 -3.26 -4.49
N ASN A 125 9.75 -3.32 -3.15
CA ASN A 125 10.89 -3.82 -2.38
C ASN A 125 10.60 -5.07 -1.55
N GLU A 126 9.34 -5.33 -1.20
CA GLU A 126 9.01 -6.43 -0.28
C GLU A 126 8.31 -7.57 -1.00
N HIS A 127 6.99 -7.48 -1.21
CA HIS A 127 6.16 -8.62 -1.61
C HIS A 127 5.26 -8.35 -2.82
N GLY A 128 5.33 -7.15 -3.40
CA GLY A 128 4.55 -6.83 -4.60
C GLY A 128 5.04 -7.55 -5.86
N PRO A 129 4.26 -7.46 -6.95
CA PRO A 129 4.49 -8.26 -8.15
C PRO A 129 5.60 -7.71 -9.05
N ILE A 130 6.08 -6.50 -8.79
CA ILE A 130 7.09 -5.80 -9.59
C ILE A 130 8.28 -5.46 -8.68
N GLN A 131 9.48 -5.48 -9.25
CA GLN A 131 10.70 -4.98 -8.60
C GLN A 131 11.42 -4.00 -9.52
N VAL A 132 12.18 -3.09 -8.91
CA VAL A 132 13.09 -2.19 -9.60
C VAL A 132 14.49 -2.82 -9.56
N ASN A 133 15.12 -3.00 -10.72
CA ASN A 133 16.47 -3.55 -10.84
C ASN A 133 17.52 -2.45 -10.61
N ASP A 134 18.79 -2.85 -10.43
CA ASP A 134 19.90 -1.91 -10.16
C ASP A 134 20.12 -0.88 -11.27
N ASP A 135 19.74 -1.21 -12.51
CA ASP A 135 19.79 -0.32 -13.67
C ASP A 135 18.56 0.60 -13.79
N GLY A 136 17.63 0.53 -12.83
CA GLY A 136 16.38 1.29 -12.81
C GLY A 136 15.26 0.71 -13.68
N SER A 137 15.50 -0.40 -14.38
CA SER A 137 14.46 -1.10 -15.14
C SER A 137 13.48 -1.83 -14.21
N LEU A 138 12.27 -2.08 -14.71
CA LEU A 138 11.26 -2.87 -14.00
C LEU A 138 11.34 -4.34 -14.42
N SER A 139 11.09 -5.25 -13.50
CA SER A 139 10.88 -6.68 -13.80
C SER A 139 9.80 -7.29 -12.91
N GLU A 140 9.20 -8.39 -13.34
CA GLU A 140 8.27 -9.15 -12.50
C GLU A 140 9.02 -9.86 -11.36
N ARG A 141 8.47 -9.79 -10.15
CA ARG A 141 9.05 -10.47 -8.99
C ARG A 141 8.73 -11.97 -9.03
N PRO A 142 9.72 -12.88 -8.95
CA PRO A 142 9.48 -14.33 -8.99
C PRO A 142 8.63 -14.86 -7.82
N ILE A 143 8.78 -14.26 -6.64
CA ILE A 143 8.04 -14.63 -5.42
C ILE A 143 7.26 -13.42 -4.94
N THR A 144 5.94 -13.43 -5.11
CA THR A 144 5.05 -12.33 -4.71
C THR A 144 3.81 -12.88 -4.02
N TRP A 145 3.29 -12.14 -3.05
CA TRP A 145 1.99 -12.45 -2.42
C TRP A 145 0.83 -12.34 -3.43
N ASN A 146 1.03 -11.58 -4.50
CA ASN A 146 0.05 -11.42 -5.57
C ASN A 146 -0.23 -12.74 -6.34
N SER A 147 0.58 -13.78 -6.14
CA SER A 147 0.34 -15.13 -6.68
C SER A 147 -0.97 -15.76 -6.16
N LEU A 148 -1.38 -15.43 -4.92
CA LEU A 148 -2.56 -16.00 -4.27
C LEU A 148 -3.61 -14.96 -3.90
N TYR A 149 -3.21 -13.72 -3.67
CA TYR A 149 -4.07 -12.65 -3.17
C TYR A 149 -4.12 -11.46 -4.12
N SER A 150 -5.24 -10.76 -4.12
CA SER A 150 -5.29 -9.44 -4.75
C SER A 150 -4.71 -8.42 -3.78
N LEU A 151 -3.73 -7.62 -4.20
CA LEU A 151 -3.03 -6.68 -3.34
C LEU A 151 -3.53 -5.25 -3.59
N LEU A 152 -3.91 -4.55 -2.52
CA LEU A 152 -4.28 -3.13 -2.54
C LEU A 152 -3.26 -2.34 -1.73
N TYR A 153 -2.48 -1.50 -2.41
CA TYR A 153 -1.56 -0.56 -1.78
C TYR A 153 -2.23 0.80 -1.68
N ILE A 154 -2.14 1.44 -0.52
CA ILE A 154 -2.66 2.80 -0.31
C ILE A 154 -1.58 3.65 0.34
N ASP A 155 -1.27 4.80 -0.25
CA ASP A 155 -0.38 5.76 0.39
C ASP A 155 -1.13 6.51 1.50
N ASN A 156 -0.86 6.15 2.75
CA ASN A 156 -1.51 6.74 3.92
C ASN A 156 -0.49 7.29 4.93
N PRO A 157 -0.82 8.39 5.63
CA PRO A 157 -2.00 9.25 5.45
C PRO A 157 -1.89 10.20 4.24
N VAL A 158 -2.87 11.10 4.06
CA VAL A 158 -2.79 12.24 3.12
C VAL A 158 -1.47 13.00 3.32
N GLY A 159 -0.73 13.22 2.22
CA GLY A 159 0.62 13.78 2.20
C GLY A 159 1.73 12.73 2.07
N THR A 160 1.39 11.45 2.12
CA THR A 160 2.34 10.33 1.93
C THR A 160 2.44 9.94 0.47
N GLY A 161 3.66 9.68 -0.02
CA GLY A 161 3.87 9.19 -1.39
C GLY A 161 3.20 10.07 -2.43
N TYR A 162 2.29 9.50 -3.21
CA TYR A 162 1.51 10.25 -4.20
C TYR A 162 0.23 10.89 -3.62
N SER A 163 -0.20 10.54 -2.41
CA SER A 163 -1.37 11.15 -1.75
C SER A 163 -1.10 12.61 -1.38
N PHE A 164 -2.03 13.51 -1.68
CA PHE A 164 -1.83 14.95 -1.52
C PHE A 164 -3.08 15.70 -1.05
N THR A 165 -2.90 16.96 -0.68
CA THR A 165 -3.96 17.91 -0.33
C THR A 165 -3.60 19.29 -0.87
N SER A 166 -4.60 20.13 -1.17
CA SER A 166 -4.36 21.52 -1.60
C SER A 166 -4.39 22.52 -0.45
N ASN A 167 -4.73 22.07 0.76
CA ASN A 167 -4.77 22.88 1.97
C ASN A 167 -4.05 22.15 3.11
N ASP A 168 -3.25 22.89 3.87
CA ASP A 168 -2.50 22.40 5.03
C ASP A 168 -3.37 21.79 6.14
N ASP A 169 -4.63 22.22 6.23
CA ASP A 169 -5.63 21.62 7.13
C ASP A 169 -6.02 20.19 6.73
N GLY A 170 -5.72 19.78 5.49
CA GLY A 170 -5.93 18.41 5.02
C GLY A 170 -4.80 17.44 5.39
N TYR A 171 -3.65 17.92 5.88
CA TYR A 171 -2.59 17.04 6.36
C TYR A 171 -2.96 16.38 7.69
N THR A 172 -2.55 15.13 7.85
CA THR A 172 -2.81 14.38 9.09
C THR A 172 -1.92 14.87 10.22
N ARG A 173 -2.55 15.26 11.34
CA ARG A 173 -1.88 15.80 12.54
C ARG A 173 -1.70 14.77 13.66
N SER A 174 -2.36 13.61 13.56
CA SER A 174 -2.27 12.50 14.51
C SER A 174 -2.53 11.17 13.79
N GLN A 175 -1.82 10.11 14.18
CA GLN A 175 -2.01 8.74 13.67
C GLN A 175 -2.34 7.79 14.82
#